data_AF-A0A2Z3N7U1-F1
#
_entry.id   AF-A0A2Z3N7U1-F1
#
_cell.length_a   1.000
_cell.length_b   1.000
_cell.length_c   1.000
_cell.angle_alpha   90.00
_cell.angle_beta   90.00
_cell.angle_gamma   90.00
#
_symmetry.space_group_name_H-M   'P 1'
#
loop_
_entity.id
_entity.type
_entity.pdbx_description
1 polymer ?
#
loop_
_entity_poly.entity_id
_entity_poly.type
_entity_poly.pdbx_seq_one_letter_code
_entity_poly.pdbx_strand_id
1 'polypeptide(L)' 'MTKEQMQEQIQQLIRKQEQEIERLLETKRNTEPDDVLYAICEIVALQKQKFIAELRALL' A
#
# COMPACT_ATOMS: atom_id res chain seq x y z
N MET A 1 24.12 2.34 -9.19
CA MET A 1 22.71 2.36 -9.62
C MET A 1 22.46 3.69 -10.29
N THR A 2 21.91 3.70 -11.50
CA THR A 2 21.61 4.94 -12.23
C THR A 2 20.32 5.56 -11.69
N LYS A 3 20.10 6.86 -11.98
CA LYS A 3 18.85 7.56 -11.61
C LYS A 3 17.61 6.87 -12.18
N GLU A 4 17.70 6.40 -13.42
CA GLU A 4 16.63 5.67 -14.11
C GLU A 4 16.30 4.34 -13.44
N GLN A 5 17.33 3.58 -13.04
CA GLN A 5 17.16 2.31 -12.30
C GLN A 5 16.48 2.54 -10.93
N MET A 6 16.79 3.64 -10.26
CA MET A 6 16.17 3.99 -8.98
C MET A 6 14.70 4.38 -9.16
N GLN A 7 14.37 5.16 -10.18
CA GLN A 7 12.99 5.52 -10.50
C GLN A 7 12.14 4.29 -10.86
N GLU A 8 12.69 3.36 -11.64
CA GLU A 8 12.01 2.12 -11.98
C GLU A 8 11.73 1.26 -10.74
N GLN A 9 12.68 1.14 -9.82
CA GLN A 9 12.49 0.43 -8.55
C GLN A 9 11.41 1.07 -7.68
N ILE A 10 11.40 2.41 -7.58
CA ILE A 10 10.37 3.14 -6.83
C ILE A 10 8.99 2.89 -7.45
N GLN A 11 8.87 2.93 -8.79
CA GLN A 11 7.60 2.64 -9.47
C GLN A 11 7.13 1.19 -9.27
N GLN A 12 8.05 0.22 -9.32
CA GLN A 12 7.71 -1.18 -9.03
C GLN A 12 7.25 -1.36 -7.58
N LEU A 13 7.89 -0.69 -6.63
CA LEU A 13 7.51 -0.73 -5.22
C LEU A 13 6.12 -0.12 -4.99
N ILE A 14 5.82 1.02 -5.63
CA ILE A 14 4.48 1.64 -5.58
C ILE A 14 3.41 0.65 -6.06
N ARG A 15 3.60 0.03 -7.24
CA ARG A 15 2.64 -0.94 -7.80
C ARG A 15 2.39 -2.13 -6.86
N LYS A 16 3.45 -2.63 -6.23
CA LYS A 16 3.32 -3.72 -5.25
C LYS A 16 2.51 -3.29 -4.02
N GLN A 17 2.76 -2.08 -3.50
CA GLN A 17 1.99 -1.56 -2.37
C GLN A 17 0.52 -1.32 -2.73
N GLU A 18 0.22 -0.86 -3.95
CA GLU A 18 -1.15 -0.69 -4.44
C GLU A 18 -1.91 -2.03 -4.49
N GLN A 19 -1.29 -3.09 -5.03
CA GLN A 19 -1.88 -4.44 -5.03
C GLN A 19 -2.10 -4.99 -3.62
N GLU A 20 -1.18 -4.72 -2.68
CA GLU A 20 -1.33 -5.11 -1.28
C GLU A 20 -2.50 -4.36 -0.61
N ILE A 21 -2.69 -3.07 -0.91
CA ILE A 21 -3.85 -2.30 -0.43
C ILE A 21 -5.15 -2.90 -0.97
N GLU A 22 -5.22 -3.23 -2.27
CA GLU A 22 -6.43 -3.84 -2.85
C GLU A 22 -6.83 -5.12 -2.12
N ARG A 23 -5.86 -6.00 -1.81
CA ARG A 23 -6.08 -7.23 -1.05
C ARG A 23 -6.55 -6.93 0.38
N LEU A 24 -5.94 -5.97 1.07
CA LEU A 24 -6.37 -5.57 2.42
C LEU A 24 -7.80 -5.04 2.44
N LEU A 25 -8.17 -4.24 1.43
CA LEU A 25 -9.53 -3.71 1.31
C LEU A 25 -10.53 -4.82 0.97
N GLU A 26 -10.14 -5.81 0.17
CA GLU A 26 -10.95 -7.00 -0.08
C GLU A 26 -11.15 -7.83 1.20
N THR A 27 -10.08 -8.12 1.93
CA THR A 27 -10.16 -8.80 3.23
C THR A 27 -11.07 -8.03 4.19
N LYS A 28 -10.90 -6.71 4.31
CA LYS A 28 -11.74 -5.84 5.14
C LYS A 28 -13.23 -5.95 4.78
N ARG A 29 -13.56 -5.92 3.48
CA ARG A 29 -14.96 -6.03 3.01
C ARG A 29 -15.61 -7.37 3.37
N ASN A 30 -14.82 -8.43 3.51
CA ASN A 30 -15.28 -9.77 3.85
C ASN A 30 -15.14 -10.09 5.35
N THR A 31 -14.79 -9.11 6.17
CA THR A 31 -14.60 -9.25 7.63
C THR A 31 -15.67 -8.43 8.36
N GLU A 32 -16.20 -8.97 9.46
CA GLU A 32 -17.19 -8.25 10.28
C GLU A 32 -16.58 -6.96 10.88
N PRO A 33 -17.31 -5.84 10.93
CA PRO A 33 -16.76 -4.56 11.40
C PRO A 33 -16.28 -4.54 12.86
N ASP A 34 -16.76 -5.45 13.70
CA ASP A 34 -16.36 -5.59 15.10
C ASP A 34 -15.14 -6.52 15.30
N ASP A 35 -14.70 -7.21 14.24
CA ASP A 35 -13.49 -8.01 14.26
C ASP A 35 -12.25 -7.10 14.25
N VAL A 36 -11.27 -7.46 15.06
CA VAL A 36 -9.96 -6.79 15.11
C VAL A 36 -9.29 -6.75 13.73
N LEU A 37 -9.48 -7.79 12.91
CA LEU A 37 -8.94 -7.85 11.56
C LEU A 37 -9.49 -6.74 10.65
N TYR A 38 -10.75 -6.34 10.80
CA TYR A 38 -11.33 -5.22 10.05
C TYR A 38 -10.55 -3.91 10.30
N ALA A 39 -10.31 -3.61 11.58
CA ALA A 39 -9.56 -2.43 11.99
C ALA A 39 -8.08 -2.50 11.56
N ILE A 40 -7.45 -3.68 11.66
CA ILE A 40 -6.07 -3.90 11.21
C ILE A 40 -5.96 -3.63 9.70
N CYS A 41 -6.86 -4.20 8.89
CA CYS A 41 -6.83 -4.00 7.44
C CYS A 41 -6.96 -2.52 7.07
N GLU A 42 -7.81 -1.76 7.75
CA GLU A 42 -7.94 -0.32 7.55
C GLU A 42 -6.66 0.45 7.91
N ILE A 43 -6.11 0.22 9.10
CA ILE A 43 -4.91 0.91 9.57
C ILE A 43 -3.73 0.65 8.63
N VAL A 44 -3.52 -0.61 8.24
CA VAL A 44 -2.42 -0.99 7.35
C VAL A 44 -2.62 -0.39 5.96
N ALA A 45 -3.83 -0.41 5.41
CA ALA A 45 -4.11 0.21 4.11
C ALA A 45 -3.79 1.71 4.13
N LEU A 46 -4.19 2.43 5.18
CA LEU A 46 -3.90 3.86 5.35
C LEU A 46 -2.38 4.14 5.47
N GLN A 47 -1.64 3.32 6.22
CA GLN A 47 -0.19 3.46 6.32
C GLN A 47 0.51 3.23 4.97
N LYS A 48 0.07 2.23 4.21
CA LYS A 48 0.59 1.97 2.85
C LYS A 48 0.30 3.11 1.89
N GLN A 49 -0.89 3.71 1.96
CA GLN A 49 -1.22 4.89 1.15
C GLN A 49 -0.30 6.09 1.46
N LYS A 50 0.00 6.34 2.75
CA LYS A 50 0.97 7.37 3.15
C LYS A 50 2.36 7.08 2.60
N PHE A 51 2.83 5.84 2.73
CA PHE A 51 4.13 5.45 2.20
C PHE A 51 4.21 5.59 0.67
N ILE A 52 3.17 5.23 -0.07
CA ILE A 52 3.09 5.47 -1.52
C ILE A 52 3.20 6.96 -1.84
N ALA A 53 2.54 7.83 -1.08
CA ALA A 53 2.63 9.28 -1.29
C ALA A 53 4.06 9.79 -1.11
N GLU A 54 4.78 9.30 -0.11
CA GLU A 54 6.20 9.61 0.11
C GLU A 54 7.07 9.09 -1.04
N LEU A 55 6.86 7.86 -1.51
CA LEU A 55 7.58 7.31 -2.66
C LEU A 55 7.34 8.11 -3.95
N ARG A 56 6.11 8.56 -4.19
CA ARG A 56 5.76 9.39 -5.35
C ARG A 56 6.42 10.76 -5.29
N ALA A 57 6.69 11.30 -4.11
CA ALA A 57 7.41 12.56 -3.94
C ALA A 57 8.92 12.47 -4.29
N LEU A 58 9.45 11.25 -4.42
CA LEU A 58 10.85 11.00 -4.79
C LEU A 58 11.07 10.82 -6.31
N LEU A 59 10.00 10.74 -7.10
CA LEU A 59 10.04 10.55 -8.56
C LEU A 59 10.10 11.88 -9.30
#